data_AF-A0A8S3EKA4-F1
#
_entry.id   AF-A0A8S3EKA4-F1
#
_cell.length_a   1.000
_cell.length_b   1.000
_cell.length_c   1.000
_cell.angle_alpha   90.00
_cell.angle_beta   90.00
_cell.angle_gamma   90.00
#
_symmetry.space_group_name_H-M   'P 1'
#
loop_
_entity.id
_entity.type
_entity.pdbx_description
1 polymer ?
#
loop_
_entity_poly.entity_id
_entity_poly.type
_entity_poly.pdbx_seq_one_letter_code
_entity_poly.pdbx_strand_id
1 'polypeptide(L)'
;MYVSLILSTIFVLNLHGVFAVDCPKSSAQWCENANIAQACGVTEQCIKYVWKIRDDNDRVNLTVYYETLCPDCRQFISTQVWNAYQSILSIVNISFVPYGNA
;
A
#
# COMPACT_ATOMS: atom_id res chain seq x y z
N MET A 1 57.49 -14.76 1.35
CA MET A 1 57.20 -13.36 1.69
C MET A 1 55.95 -12.82 1.00
N TYR A 2 55.78 -13.02 -0.32
CA TYR A 2 54.58 -12.59 -1.07
C TYR A 2 53.28 -13.29 -0.66
N VAL A 3 53.32 -14.60 -0.40
CA VAL A 3 52.13 -15.40 -0.03
C VAL A 3 51.51 -14.95 1.29
N SER A 4 52.35 -14.58 2.28
CA SER A 4 51.90 -14.08 3.58
C SER A 4 51.26 -12.69 3.50
N LEU A 5 51.69 -11.85 2.56
CA LEU A 5 51.10 -10.53 2.27
C LEU A 5 49.74 -10.64 1.54
N ILE A 6 49.58 -11.65 0.68
CA ILE A 6 48.32 -11.93 0.00
C ILE A 6 47.28 -12.48 0.98
N LEU A 7 47.69 -13.39 1.88
CA LEU A 7 46.79 -13.94 2.89
C LEU A 7 46.30 -12.88 3.89
N SER A 8 47.17 -11.96 4.29
CA SER A 8 46.78 -10.87 5.20
C SER A 8 45.85 -9.86 4.55
N THR A 9 46.05 -9.52 3.27
CA THR A 9 45.15 -8.61 2.53
C THR A 9 43.77 -9.22 2.29
N ILE A 10 43.69 -10.52 1.96
CA ILE A 10 42.41 -11.24 1.85
C ILE A 10 41.67 -11.24 3.21
N PHE A 11 42.38 -11.48 4.31
CA PHE A 11 41.78 -11.47 5.65
C PHE A 11 41.19 -10.08 6.01
N VAL A 12 41.90 -9.00 5.67
CA VAL A 12 41.44 -7.62 5.92
C VAL A 12 40.24 -7.26 5.04
N LEU A 13 40.19 -7.70 3.77
CA LEU A 13 39.04 -7.47 2.89
C LEU A 13 37.76 -8.17 3.38
N ASN A 14 37.89 -9.33 4.03
CA ASN A 14 36.75 -10.05 4.63
C ASN A 14 36.25 -9.40 5.94
N LEU A 15 37.05 -8.56 6.60
CA LEU A 15 36.68 -7.92 7.87
C LEU A 15 35.79 -6.67 7.69
N HIS A 16 35.74 -6.09 6.48
CA HIS A 16 34.96 -4.87 6.19
C HIS A 16 33.49 -5.15 5.80
N GLY A 17 33.02 -6.39 5.96
CA GLY A 17 31.75 -6.86 5.43
C GLY A 17 30.58 -6.93 6.42
N VAL A 18 30.61 -6.26 7.57
CA VAL A 18 29.48 -6.26 8.52
C VAL A 18 29.10 -4.83 8.88
N PHE A 19 28.37 -4.18 7.97
CA PHE A 19 27.59 -3.01 8.35
C PHE A 19 26.38 -3.51 9.16
N ALA A 20 26.39 -3.26 10.47
CA ALA A 20 25.19 -3.42 11.27
C ALA A 20 24.16 -2.38 10.78
N VAL A 21 23.13 -2.85 10.07
CA VAL A 21 21.98 -2.02 9.72
C VAL A 21 21.25 -1.71 11.02
N ASP A 22 21.23 -0.43 11.40
CA ASP A 22 20.41 0.01 12.52
C ASP A 22 18.96 0.14 12.06
N CYS A 23 18.11 -0.69 12.64
CA CYS A 23 16.70 -0.73 12.32
C CYS A 23 15.93 0.09 13.36
N PRO A 24 14.95 0.92 12.93
CA PRO A 24 14.02 1.59 13.83
C PRO A 24 13.37 0.63 14.83
N LYS A 25 12.71 1.12 15.88
CA LYS A 25 12.01 0.23 16.82
C LYS A 25 10.53 0.04 16.50
N SER A 26 9.94 0.95 15.73
CA SER A 26 8.52 0.91 15.38
C SER A 26 8.30 0.21 14.05
N SER A 27 7.29 -0.65 14.01
CA SER A 27 6.82 -1.30 12.79
C SER A 27 6.35 -0.30 11.72
N ALA A 28 5.84 0.87 12.13
CA ALA A 28 5.48 1.94 11.20
C ALA A 28 6.71 2.54 10.49
N GLN A 29 7.85 2.60 11.16
CA GLN A 29 9.09 3.17 10.62
C GLN A 29 9.81 2.17 9.71
N TRP A 30 9.74 0.87 10.01
CA TRP A 30 10.30 -0.17 9.11
C TRP A 30 9.62 -0.19 7.75
N CYS A 31 8.31 -0.01 7.75
CA CYS A 31 7.49 -0.02 6.55
C CYS A 31 7.28 1.37 5.95
N GLU A 32 8.13 2.35 6.28
CA GLU A 32 8.06 3.68 5.68
C GLU A 32 8.47 3.64 4.19
N ASN A 33 9.46 2.81 3.84
CA ASN A 33 9.88 2.59 2.46
C ASN A 33 10.50 1.20 2.22
N ALA A 34 10.61 0.81 0.94
CA ALA A 34 11.11 -0.48 0.50
C ALA A 34 12.55 -0.78 0.98
N ASN A 35 13.42 0.24 0.98
CA ASN A 35 14.83 0.07 1.30
C ASN A 35 15.04 -0.29 2.77
N ILE A 36 14.33 0.38 3.69
CA ILE A 36 14.43 0.10 5.14
C ILE A 36 13.87 -1.30 5.44
N ALA A 37 12.71 -1.65 4.89
CA ALA A 37 12.12 -2.96 5.12
C ALA A 37 13.02 -4.10 4.63
N GLN A 38 13.68 -3.92 3.47
CA GLN A 38 14.63 -4.88 2.93
C GLN A 38 15.89 -4.97 3.78
N ALA A 39 16.47 -3.83 4.18
CA ALA A 39 17.65 -3.80 5.04
C ALA A 39 17.39 -4.44 6.41
N CYS A 40 16.16 -4.32 6.93
CA CYS A 40 15.73 -4.89 8.20
C CYS A 40 15.13 -6.30 8.09
N GLY A 41 15.04 -6.89 6.90
CA GLY A 41 14.50 -8.24 6.70
C GLY A 41 13.01 -8.39 7.04
N VAL A 42 12.23 -7.31 6.97
CA VAL A 42 10.79 -7.28 7.32
C VAL A 42 9.88 -6.98 6.14
N THR A 43 10.38 -7.13 4.91
CA THR A 43 9.64 -6.84 3.67
C THR A 43 8.32 -7.59 3.57
N GLU A 44 8.30 -8.89 3.89
CA GLU A 44 7.09 -9.72 3.83
C GLU A 44 5.99 -9.23 4.78
N GLN A 45 6.39 -8.84 5.99
CA GLN A 45 5.49 -8.29 7.00
C GLN A 45 4.94 -6.94 6.54
N CYS A 46 5.78 -6.08 5.97
CA CYS A 46 5.34 -4.81 5.42
C CYS A 46 4.36 -5.01 4.25
N ILE A 47 4.65 -5.90 3.30
CA ILE A 47 3.74 -6.21 2.18
C ILE A 47 2.39 -6.71 2.68
N LYS A 48 2.40 -7.64 3.62
CA LYS A 48 1.16 -8.31 4.08
C LYS A 48 0.28 -7.42 4.94
N TYR A 49 0.88 -6.62 5.83
CA TYR A 49 0.13 -5.93 6.89
C TYR A 49 0.08 -4.41 6.74
N VAL A 50 1.05 -3.78 6.06
CA VAL A 50 1.17 -2.30 6.00
C VAL A 50 0.94 -1.78 4.58
N TRP A 51 1.73 -2.24 3.61
CA TRP A 51 1.63 -1.84 2.21
C TRP A 51 0.56 -2.55 1.43
N LYS A 52 -0.26 -3.36 2.11
CA LYS A 52 -1.34 -4.21 1.60
C LYS A 52 -1.73 -3.72 0.20
N ILE A 53 -1.11 -4.32 -0.82
CA ILE A 53 -1.33 -3.92 -2.20
C ILE A 53 -2.81 -4.21 -2.41
N ARG A 54 -3.62 -3.15 -2.54
CA ARG A 54 -5.06 -3.26 -2.60
C ARG A 54 -5.39 -4.14 -3.79
N ASP A 55 -5.77 -5.38 -3.52
CA ASP A 55 -6.40 -6.25 -4.49
C ASP A 55 -7.73 -5.57 -4.91
N ASP A 56 -8.17 -5.74 -6.15
CA ASP A 56 -9.50 -5.28 -6.57
C ASP A 56 -10.60 -5.88 -5.68
N ASN A 57 -10.34 -7.05 -5.06
CA ASN A 57 -11.17 -7.69 -4.05
C ASN A 57 -11.30 -6.92 -2.72
N ASP A 58 -10.43 -5.94 -2.46
CA ASP A 58 -10.43 -5.11 -1.24
C ASP A 58 -11.26 -3.81 -1.43
N ARG A 59 -11.93 -3.65 -2.59
CA ARG A 59 -12.82 -2.51 -2.86
C ARG A 59 -14.15 -2.65 -2.14
N VAL A 60 -14.69 -1.53 -1.68
CA VAL A 60 -16.01 -1.48 -1.05
C VAL A 60 -17.09 -1.44 -2.13
N ASN A 61 -18.06 -2.35 -2.07
CA ASN A 61 -19.20 -2.35 -2.97
C ASN A 61 -20.26 -1.35 -2.49
N LEU A 62 -20.53 -0.33 -3.28
CA LEU A 62 -21.58 0.67 -3.05
C LEU A 62 -22.67 0.53 -4.11
N THR A 63 -23.88 0.15 -3.70
CA THR A 63 -25.03 0.12 -4.61
C THR A 63 -26.00 1.24 -4.29
N VAL A 64 -26.23 2.12 -5.24
CA VAL A 64 -27.17 3.24 -5.12
C VAL A 64 -28.48 2.87 -5.80
N TYR A 65 -29.50 2.63 -4.98
CA TYR A 65 -30.87 2.45 -5.44
C TYR A 65 -31.51 3.83 -5.58
N TYR A 66 -32.04 4.12 -6.77
CA TYR A 66 -32.59 5.44 -7.06
C TYR A 66 -33.76 5.36 -8.03
N GLU A 67 -34.42 6.50 -8.20
CA GLU A 67 -35.49 6.69 -9.17
C GLU A 67 -35.11 7.82 -10.12
N THR A 68 -35.33 7.62 -11.41
CA THR A 68 -34.85 8.56 -12.44
C THR A 68 -35.56 9.91 -12.38
N LEU A 69 -36.85 9.92 -11.98
CA LEU A 69 -37.68 11.12 -11.90
C LEU A 69 -37.68 11.77 -10.52
N CYS A 70 -37.14 11.11 -9.48
CA CYS A 70 -37.07 11.69 -8.15
C CYS A 70 -36.05 12.85 -8.10
N PRO A 71 -36.49 14.09 -7.78
CA PRO A 71 -35.59 15.25 -7.72
C PRO A 71 -34.45 15.07 -6.72
N ASP A 72 -34.74 14.50 -5.55
CA ASP A 72 -33.76 14.30 -4.49
C ASP A 72 -32.74 13.21 -4.85
N CYS A 73 -33.16 12.15 -5.53
CA CYS A 73 -32.24 11.14 -6.06
C CYS A 73 -31.26 11.74 -7.06
N ARG A 74 -31.76 12.57 -8.00
CA ARG A 74 -30.92 13.25 -9.00
C ARG A 74 -29.93 14.19 -8.33
N GLN A 75 -30.39 14.95 -7.33
CA GLN A 75 -29.55 15.87 -6.57
C GLN A 75 -28.49 15.13 -5.74
N PHE A 76 -28.87 14.03 -5.09
CA PHE A 76 -27.95 13.18 -4.34
C PHE A 76 -26.84 12.64 -5.23
N ILE A 77 -27.19 12.12 -6.41
CA ILE A 77 -26.20 11.60 -7.36
C ILE A 77 -25.27 12.71 -7.88
N SER A 78 -25.83 13.85 -8.29
CA SER A 78 -25.05 14.93 -8.91
C SER A 78 -24.16 15.70 -7.93
N THR A 79 -24.55 15.82 -6.66
CA THR A 79 -23.85 16.68 -5.69
C THR A 79 -23.13 15.94 -4.59
N GLN A 80 -23.54 14.73 -4.24
CA GLN A 80 -22.90 13.97 -3.16
C GLN A 80 -22.11 12.81 -3.74
N VAL A 81 -22.76 11.94 -4.51
CA VAL A 81 -22.11 10.74 -5.07
C VAL A 81 -21.01 11.16 -6.04
N TRP A 82 -21.27 12.10 -6.95
CA TRP A 82 -20.27 12.56 -7.91
C TRP A 82 -19.02 13.16 -7.23
N ASN A 83 -19.21 14.01 -6.23
CA ASN A 83 -18.11 14.63 -5.50
C ASN A 83 -17.29 13.59 -4.73
N ALA A 84 -17.94 12.62 -4.09
CA ALA A 84 -17.25 11.52 -3.41
C ALA A 84 -16.48 10.64 -4.41
N TYR A 85 -17.09 10.30 -5.55
CA TYR A 85 -16.54 9.42 -6.59
C TYR A 85 -15.16 9.90 -7.07
N GLN A 86 -14.98 11.21 -7.27
CA GLN A 86 -13.70 11.78 -7.68
C GLN A 86 -12.54 11.46 -6.71
N SER A 87 -12.82 11.27 -5.42
CA SER A 87 -11.79 11.01 -4.40
C SER A 87 -11.60 9.53 -4.08
N ILE A 88 -12.60 8.67 -4.33
CA ILE A 88 -12.64 7.28 -3.84
C ILE A 88 -12.70 6.21 -4.95
N LEU A 89 -12.61 6.63 -6.20
CA LEU A 89 -12.63 5.78 -7.40
C LEU A 89 -11.73 4.54 -7.31
N SER A 90 -10.55 4.65 -6.71
CA SER A 90 -9.60 3.54 -6.57
C SER A 90 -10.02 2.50 -5.52
N ILE A 91 -10.96 2.82 -4.63
CA ILE A 91 -11.28 2.00 -3.45
C ILE A 91 -12.74 1.54 -3.38
N VAL A 92 -13.58 1.93 -4.33
CA VAL A 92 -15.01 1.60 -4.39
C VAL A 92 -15.38 1.00 -5.74
N ASN A 93 -16.23 -0.03 -5.71
CA ASN A 93 -17.01 -0.48 -6.85
C ASN A 93 -18.43 0.08 -6.71
N ILE A 94 -18.83 0.99 -7.61
CA ILE A 94 -20.14 1.63 -7.55
C ILE A 94 -21.10 1.01 -8.57
N SER A 95 -22.33 0.74 -8.15
CA SER A 95 -23.42 0.25 -9.00
C SER A 95 -24.67 1.11 -8.80
N PHE A 96 -25.34 1.48 -9.89
CA PHE A 96 -26.58 2.24 -9.84
C PHE A 96 -27.74 1.35 -10.29
N VAL A 97 -28.75 1.21 -9.43
CA VAL A 97 -29.93 0.40 -9.70
C VAL A 97 -31.16 1.30 -9.73
N PRO A 98 -31.75 1.55 -10.91
CA PRO A 98 -33.01 2.26 -11.01
C PRO A 98 -34.13 1.31 -10.58
N TYR A 99 -34.53 1.39 -9.32
CA TYR A 99 -35.49 0.43 -8.72
C TYR A 99 -36.93 0.94 -8.76
N GLY A 100 -37.15 2.24 -8.56
CA GLY A 100 -38.46 2.92 -8.76
C GLY A 100 -39.60 2.37 -7.90
N ASN A 101 -40.05 3.12 -6.89
CA ASN A 101 -41.26 2.80 -6.13
C ASN A 101 -42.39 3.84 -6.34
N ALA A 102 -42.23 4.73 -7.33
CA ALA A 102 -43.15 5.82 -7.67
C ALA A 102 -43.39 5.94 -9.18
#